data_AF-A0A815WH44-F1
#
_entry.id   AF-A0A815WH44-F1
#
_cell.length_a   1.000
_cell.length_b   1.000
_cell.length_c   1.000
_cell.angle_alpha   90.00
_cell.angle_beta   90.00
_cell.angle_gamma   90.00
#
_symmetry.space_group_name_H-M   'P 1'
#
loop_
_entity.id
_entity.type
_entity.pdbx_description
1 polymer ?
#
loop_
_entity_poly.entity_id
_entity_poly.type
_entity_poly.pdbx_seq_one_letter_code
_entity_poly.pdbx_strand_id
1 'polypeptide(L)'
;WTQASISIKTWSSFTEAVIKVFGSTKVQELAFEQLKWYKQTVNQPVRQYYDKIIKLCKKVDPAMLDSLKLKYLMAGIRESLKLHVAL
;
A
#
# COMPACT_ATOMS: atom_id res chain seq x y z
N TRP A 1 0.18 28.23 -5.58
CA TRP A 1 -0.07 27.37 -6.74
C TRP A 1 1.07 27.54 -7.74
N THR A 2 2.05 26.65 -7.74
CA THR A 2 3.13 26.67 -8.75
C THR A 2 2.71 25.74 -9.88
N GLN A 3 2.36 26.34 -11.02
CA GLN A 3 1.98 25.62 -12.22
C GLN A 3 3.25 25.14 -12.93
N ALA A 4 3.60 23.86 -12.74
CA ALA A 4 4.64 23.23 -13.54
C ALA A 4 4.12 23.06 -14.97
N SER A 5 4.71 23.78 -15.93
CA SER A 5 4.40 23.62 -17.35
C SER A 5 5.03 22.32 -17.88
N ILE A 6 4.28 21.23 -17.84
CA ILE A 6 4.72 19.98 -18.48
C ILE A 6 4.64 20.19 -19.99
N SER A 7 5.79 20.26 -20.66
CA SER A 7 5.86 20.33 -22.13
C SER A 7 5.52 18.97 -22.71
N ILE A 8 4.23 18.73 -22.92
CA ILE A 8 3.70 17.52 -23.54
C ILE A 8 3.92 17.63 -25.05
N LYS A 9 4.84 16.81 -25.59
CA LYS A 9 5.24 16.85 -27.02
C LYS A 9 4.72 15.68 -27.83
N THR A 10 4.21 14.64 -27.17
CA THR A 10 3.76 13.40 -27.80
C THR A 10 2.51 12.86 -27.11
N TRP A 11 1.71 12.07 -27.81
CA TRP A 11 0.56 11.39 -27.22
C TRP A 11 0.96 10.44 -26.07
N SER A 12 2.14 9.82 -26.14
CA SER A 12 2.68 8.99 -25.04
C SER A 12 2.93 9.82 -23.77
N SER A 13 3.60 10.97 -23.90
CA SER A 13 3.86 11.85 -22.75
C SER A 13 2.58 12.44 -22.16
N PHE A 14 1.56 12.69 -22.99
CA PHE A 14 0.24 13.10 -22.54
C PHE A 14 -0.43 11.99 -21.71
N THR A 15 -0.52 10.79 -22.26
CA THR A 15 -1.19 9.66 -21.61
C THR A 15 -0.48 9.25 -20.32
N GLU A 16 0.85 9.26 -20.28
CA GLU A 16 1.63 9.07 -19.05
C GLU A 16 1.33 10.14 -17.99
N ALA A 17 1.28 11.42 -18.38
CA ALA A 17 0.94 12.49 -17.45
C ALA A 17 -0.48 12.34 -16.88
N VAL A 18 -1.45 11.97 -17.73
CA VAL A 18 -2.84 11.71 -17.30
C VAL A 18 -2.93 10.52 -16.36
N ILE A 19 -2.27 9.40 -16.68
CA ILE A 19 -2.23 8.21 -15.82
C ILE A 19 -1.56 8.54 -14.49
N LYS A 20 -0.48 9.31 -14.51
CA LYS A 20 0.23 9.73 -13.30
C LYS A 20 -0.63 10.62 -12.40
N VAL A 21 -1.36 11.58 -12.98
CA VAL A 21 -2.18 12.54 -12.21
C VAL A 21 -3.50 11.92 -11.72
N PHE A 22 -4.15 11.10 -12.55
CA PHE A 22 -5.52 10.64 -12.29
C PHE A 22 -5.64 9.13 -12.04
N GLY A 23 -4.77 8.32 -12.66
CA GLY A 23 -4.85 6.86 -12.56
C GLY A 23 -4.30 6.31 -11.23
N SER A 24 -3.35 7.00 -10.63
CA SER A 24 -2.59 6.50 -9.47
C SER A 24 -3.26 6.83 -8.13
N THR A 25 -3.73 8.07 -7.98
CA THR A 25 -3.92 8.70 -6.66
C THR A 25 -5.07 8.07 -5.88
N LYS A 26 -6.27 7.98 -6.45
CA LYS A 26 -7.45 7.47 -5.73
C LYS A 26 -7.34 5.99 -5.38
N VAL A 27 -6.76 5.18 -6.27
CA VAL A 27 -6.59 3.74 -6.03
C VAL A 27 -5.51 3.50 -4.97
N GLN A 28 -4.43 4.26 -4.99
CA GLN A 28 -3.39 4.21 -3.97
C GLN A 28 -3.89 4.70 -2.62
N GLU A 29 -4.66 5.79 -2.57
CA GLU A 29 -5.29 6.31 -1.35
C GLU A 29 -6.23 5.27 -0.73
N LEU A 30 -7.08 4.63 -1.54
CA LEU A 30 -7.95 3.55 -1.05
C LEU A 30 -7.15 2.34 -0.57
N ALA A 31 -6.08 1.96 -1.28
CA ALA A 31 -5.20 0.88 -0.85
C ALA A 31 -4.47 1.24 0.46
N PHE A 32 -4.11 2.51 0.64
CA PHE A 32 -3.44 3.01 1.83
C PHE A 32 -4.38 3.00 3.04
N GLU A 33 -5.61 3.49 2.89
CA GLU A 33 -6.63 3.41 3.93
C GLU A 33 -6.93 1.95 4.29
N GLN A 34 -7.06 1.06 3.29
CA GLN A 34 -7.20 -0.37 3.55
C GLN A 34 -6.01 -0.91 4.35
N LEU A 35 -4.77 -0.63 3.93
CA LEU A 35 -3.56 -1.09 4.62
C LEU A 35 -3.49 -0.60 6.07
N LYS A 36 -3.86 0.66 6.31
CA LYS A 36 -3.84 1.29 7.63
C LYS A 36 -4.82 0.64 8.62
N TRP A 37 -5.99 0.24 8.14
CA TRP A 37 -7.05 -0.32 8.98
C TRP A 37 -7.14 -1.85 8.97
N TYR A 38 -6.37 -2.53 8.11
CA TYR A 38 -6.44 -3.99 7.97
C TYR A 38 -5.84 -4.72 9.19
N LYS A 39 -6.69 -5.45 9.90
CA LYS A 39 -6.32 -6.30 11.03
C LYS A 39 -6.63 -7.77 10.73
N GLN A 40 -5.83 -8.67 11.29
CA GLN A 40 -6.05 -10.11 11.18
C GLN A 40 -7.35 -10.48 11.89
N THR A 41 -8.32 -11.02 11.17
CA THR A 41 -9.60 -11.46 11.76
C THR A 41 -9.43 -12.76 12.56
N VAL A 42 -10.36 -13.08 13.46
CA VAL A 42 -10.33 -14.24 14.40
C VAL A 42 -10.32 -15.61 13.70
N ASN A 43 -10.74 -15.68 12.44
CA ASN A 43 -10.74 -16.94 11.67
C ASN A 43 -9.74 -16.93 10.51
N GLN A 44 -8.98 -15.84 10.32
CA GLN A 44 -8.00 -15.74 9.25
C GLN A 44 -6.64 -16.34 9.65
N PRO A 45 -6.13 -17.34 8.89
CA PRO A 45 -4.77 -17.84 9.05
C PRO A 45 -3.72 -16.74 8.84
N VAL A 46 -2.61 -16.81 9.59
CA VAL A 46 -1.53 -15.81 9.54
C VAL A 46 -0.97 -15.64 8.14
N ARG A 47 -0.78 -16.74 7.40
CA ARG A 47 -0.29 -16.71 6.02
C ARG A 47 -1.21 -15.89 5.10
N GLN A 48 -2.53 -16.07 5.21
CA GLN A 48 -3.50 -15.30 4.42
C GLN A 48 -3.50 -13.81 4.79
N TYR A 49 -3.33 -13.51 6.09
CA TYR A 49 -3.17 -12.13 6.55
C TYR A 49 -1.91 -11.48 5.96
N TYR A 50 -0.78 -12.18 6.02
CA TYR A 50 0.49 -11.77 5.42
C TYR A 50 0.34 -11.50 3.92
N ASP A 51 -0.19 -12.45 3.16
CA ASP A 51 -0.35 -12.32 1.70
C ASP A 51 -1.21 -11.10 1.34
N LYS A 52 -2.25 -10.82 2.14
CA LYS A 52 -3.11 -9.65 1.96
C LYS A 52 -2.38 -8.35 2.25
N ILE A 53 -1.63 -8.25 3.35
CA ILE A 53 -0.84 -7.07 3.69
C ILE A 53 0.21 -6.81 2.60
N ILE A 54 0.97 -7.82 2.17
CA ILE A 54 1.97 -7.66 1.11
C ILE A 54 1.32 -7.19 -0.20
N LYS A 55 0.14 -7.72 -0.55
CA LYS A 55 -0.61 -7.26 -1.73
C LYS A 55 -1.06 -5.80 -1.60
N LEU A 56 -1.46 -5.36 -0.42
CA LEU A 56 -1.82 -3.97 -0.15
C LEU A 56 -0.59 -3.04 -0.19
N CYS A 57 0.52 -3.45 0.43
CA CYS A 57 1.79 -2.71 0.35
C CYS A 57 2.22 -2.49 -1.11
N LYS A 58 2.21 -3.54 -1.95
CA LYS A 58 2.52 -3.43 -3.39
C LYS A 58 1.59 -2.50 -4.17
N LYS A 59 0.33 -2.38 -3.75
CA LYS A 59 -0.66 -1.48 -4.38
C LYS A 59 -0.46 -0.02 -3.95
N VAL A 60 -0.06 0.20 -2.71
CA VAL A 60 0.24 1.54 -2.17
C VAL A 60 1.54 2.05 -2.78
N ASP A 61 2.59 1.25 -2.67
CA ASP A 61 3.92 1.57 -3.17
C ASP A 61 4.66 0.26 -3.52
N PRO A 62 4.88 -0.02 -4.82
CA PRO A 62 5.64 -1.18 -5.27
C PRO A 62 7.06 -1.26 -4.69
N ALA A 63 7.67 -0.11 -4.36
CA ALA A 63 9.02 0.02 -3.83
C ALA A 63 9.05 0.16 -2.30
N MET A 64 7.93 -0.13 -1.60
CA MET A 64 7.84 0.00 -0.15
C MET A 64 8.95 -0.78 0.56
N LEU A 65 9.61 -0.11 1.52
CA LEU A 65 10.68 -0.71 2.34
C LEU A 65 10.15 -1.85 3.22
N ASP A 66 10.97 -2.88 3.41
CA ASP A 66 10.59 -4.05 4.22
C ASP A 66 10.35 -3.72 5.69
N SER A 67 11.07 -2.75 6.25
CA SER A 67 10.84 -2.24 7.60
C SER A 67 9.43 -1.65 7.76
N LEU A 68 8.92 -0.98 6.73
CA LEU A 68 7.58 -0.40 6.73
C LEU A 68 6.51 -1.49 6.54
N LYS A 69 6.75 -2.48 5.68
CA LYS A 69 5.89 -3.66 5.55
C LYS A 69 5.76 -4.40 6.88
N LEU A 70 6.87 -4.59 7.59
CA LEU A 70 6.90 -5.22 8.91
C LEU A 70 6.09 -4.43 9.93
N LYS A 71 6.19 -3.08 9.92
CA LYS A 71 5.38 -2.22 10.79
C LYS A 71 3.88 -2.44 10.58
N TYR A 72 3.42 -2.54 9.34
CA TYR A 72 2.00 -2.81 9.05
C TYR A 72 1.57 -4.22 9.47
N LEU A 73 2.41 -5.23 9.24
CA LEU A 73 2.16 -6.60 9.70
C LEU A 73 2.02 -6.67 11.22
N MET A 74 2.95 -6.06 11.95
CA MET A 74 2.96 -6.04 13.42
C MET A 74 1.80 -5.22 14.00
N ALA A 75 1.36 -4.15 13.31
CA ALA A 75 0.25 -3.34 13.78
C ALA A 75 -1.09 -4.10 13.81
N GLY A 76 -1.32 -4.99 12.83
CA GLY A 76 -2.61 -5.66 12.65
C GLY A 76 -2.65 -7.16 12.96
N ILE A 77 -1.52 -7.81 13.24
CA ILE A 77 -1.50 -9.22 13.67
C ILE A 77 -2.23 -9.39 15.01
N ARG A 78 -2.77 -10.59 15.28
CA ARG A 78 -3.46 -10.86 16.55
C ARG A 78 -2.53 -10.79 17.75
N GLU A 79 -3.03 -10.26 18.86
CA GLU A 79 -2.30 -10.15 20.12
C GLU A 79 -1.74 -11.49 20.62
N SER A 80 -2.49 -12.58 20.48
CA SER A 80 -2.03 -13.92 20.87
C SER A 80 -0.77 -14.36 20.13
N LEU A 81 -0.54 -13.86 18.92
CA LEU A 81 0.66 -14.14 18.14
C LEU A 81 1.78 -13.14 18.43
N LYS A 82 1.46 -11.88 18.74
CA LYS A 82 2.47 -10.87 19.13
C LYS A 82 3.28 -11.32 20.33
N LEU A 83 2.62 -11.94 21.31
CA LEU A 83 3.27 -12.49 22.50
C LEU A 83 4.35 -13.52 22.16
N HIS A 84 4.20 -14.28 21.07
CA HIS A 84 5.18 -15.29 20.65
C HIS A 84 6.28 -14.75 19.72
N VAL A 85 6.11 -13.54 19.16
CA VAL A 85 7.07 -12.92 18.23
C VAL A 85 7.94 -11.87 18.93
N ALA A 86 7.47 -11.30 20.05
CA ALA A 86 8.19 -10.31 20.86
C ALA A 86 9.04 -10.93 21.98
N LEU A 87 9.01 -12.26 22.13
CA LEU A 87 9.92 -13.07 22.96
C LEU A 87 11.01 -13.66 22.07
#